data_AF-A0A0F7PQC3-F1
#
_entry.id   AF-A0A0F7PQC3-F1
#
_cell.length_a   1.000
_cell.length_b   1.000
_cell.length_c   1.000
_cell.angle_alpha   90.00
_cell.angle_beta   90.00
_cell.angle_gamma   90.00
#
_symmetry.space_group_name_H-M   'P 1'
#
loop_
_entity.id
_entity.type
_entity.pdbx_description
1 polymer ?
#
loop_
_entity_poly.entity_id
_entity_poly.type
_entity_poly.pdbx_seq_one_letter_code
_entity_poly.pdbx_strand_id
1 'polypeptide(L)'
;MIEEYDEERLSDEDIKAAVRHWLSSITWTKRIDAGLNELSPGTLRSLQDRLPDILLDAGKDETVSSEHNLIEEAWSALEYSDYSGWGKGETLTRTVTVMQRTLKEYVDKRVQEVFEPDTQVAVSIHDTPPHSAPANMSKISTFIQKWQNDIKVGFRGGKGLEPETTDQYHQTVELFIGLMGNLPVGKISYDLAADFREKLLGLPATHGKGRTGSIKCLTSAPVGQI
;
A
#
# COMPACT_ATOMS: atom_id res chain seq x y z
N MET A 1 6.94 -59.93 -0.18
CA MET A 1 6.91 -58.62 0.50
C MET A 1 7.23 -57.60 -0.56
N ILE A 2 6.22 -56.93 -1.08
CA ILE A 2 6.42 -55.71 -1.85
C ILE A 2 6.52 -54.66 -0.76
N GLU A 3 7.74 -54.20 -0.48
CA GLU A 3 7.92 -52.96 0.27
C GLU A 3 7.26 -51.88 -0.59
N GLU A 4 6.05 -51.50 -0.18
CA GLU A 4 5.35 -50.32 -0.67
C GLU A 4 6.24 -49.15 -0.22
N TYR A 5 7.20 -48.79 -1.05
CA TYR A 5 7.93 -47.54 -0.89
C TYR A 5 6.84 -46.48 -0.85
N ASP A 6 6.62 -45.88 0.31
CA ASP A 6 5.96 -44.59 0.41
C ASP A 6 6.71 -43.72 -0.60
N GLU A 7 6.10 -43.50 -1.77
CA GLU A 7 6.58 -42.53 -2.73
C GLU A 7 6.69 -41.25 -1.93
N GLU A 8 7.94 -40.87 -1.63
CA GLU A 8 8.27 -39.59 -1.03
C GLU A 8 7.41 -38.58 -1.80
N ARG A 9 6.58 -37.83 -1.09
CA ARG A 9 5.60 -36.91 -1.67
C ARG A 9 5.75 -35.60 -0.92
N LEU A 10 5.83 -34.48 -1.63
CA LEU A 10 5.81 -33.18 -0.97
C LEU A 10 4.53 -33.04 -0.14
N SER A 11 4.72 -32.66 1.12
CA SER A 11 3.59 -32.34 1.99
C SER A 11 2.94 -31.02 1.55
N ASP A 12 1.70 -30.79 1.97
CA ASP A 12 1.03 -29.51 1.73
C ASP A 12 1.78 -28.33 2.35
N GLU A 13 2.45 -28.54 3.48
CA GLU A 13 3.22 -27.48 4.13
C GLU A 13 4.51 -27.16 3.36
N ASP A 14 5.17 -28.16 2.76
CA ASP A 14 6.33 -27.92 1.90
C ASP A 14 5.92 -27.12 0.65
N ILE A 15 4.78 -27.45 0.05
CA ILE A 15 4.24 -26.70 -1.11
C ILE A 15 3.92 -25.25 -0.72
N LYS A 16 3.26 -25.03 0.44
CA LYS A 16 2.99 -23.68 0.94
C LYS A 16 4.27 -22.90 1.24
N ALA A 17 5.26 -23.56 1.85
CA ALA A 17 6.55 -22.96 2.14
C ALA A 17 7.26 -22.54 0.85
N ALA A 18 7.28 -23.41 -0.17
CA ALA A 18 7.89 -23.13 -1.47
C ALA A 18 7.22 -21.94 -2.16
N VAL A 19 5.88 -21.90 -2.20
CA VAL A 19 5.12 -20.77 -2.77
C VAL A 19 5.43 -19.47 -2.02
N ARG A 20 5.42 -19.47 -0.68
CA ARG A 20 5.74 -18.27 0.11
C ARG A 20 7.17 -17.80 -0.13
N HIS A 21 8.12 -18.73 -0.21
CA HIS A 21 9.51 -18.42 -0.49
C HIS A 21 9.65 -17.75 -1.87
N TRP A 22 9.01 -18.31 -2.89
CA TRP A 22 8.99 -17.73 -4.24
C TRP A 22 8.35 -16.35 -4.29
N LEU A 23 7.21 -16.16 -3.64
CA LEU A 23 6.53 -14.85 -3.56
C LEU A 23 7.34 -13.82 -2.75
N SER A 24 8.28 -14.28 -1.93
CA SER A 24 9.24 -13.43 -1.20
C SER A 24 10.51 -13.13 -2.02
N SER A 25 10.63 -13.65 -3.24
CA SER A 25 11.74 -13.33 -4.14
C SER A 25 11.72 -11.84 -4.50
N ILE A 26 12.88 -11.31 -4.91
CA ILE A 26 13.01 -9.88 -5.29
C ILE A 26 12.04 -9.52 -6.43
N THR A 27 11.87 -10.42 -7.40
CA THR A 27 10.98 -10.21 -8.55
C THR A 27 9.53 -10.09 -8.10
N TRP A 28 9.06 -11.05 -7.30
CA TRP A 28 7.68 -11.05 -6.79
C TRP A 28 7.42 -9.94 -5.79
N THR A 29 8.39 -9.61 -4.93
CA THR A 29 8.25 -8.48 -3.99
C THR A 29 8.02 -7.18 -4.74
N LYS A 30 8.82 -6.89 -5.78
CA LYS A 30 8.61 -5.71 -6.64
C LYS A 30 7.25 -5.73 -7.34
N ARG A 31 6.83 -6.91 -7.81
CA ARG A 31 5.54 -7.12 -8.49
C ARG A 31 4.36 -6.86 -7.56
N ILE A 32 4.42 -7.38 -6.33
CA ILE A 32 3.44 -7.16 -5.26
C ILE A 32 3.46 -5.69 -4.83
N ASP A 33 4.62 -5.06 -4.69
CA ASP A 33 4.71 -3.66 -4.31
C ASP A 33 3.99 -2.76 -5.33
N ALA A 34 4.37 -2.87 -6.60
CA ALA A 34 3.78 -2.05 -7.67
C ALA A 34 2.30 -2.41 -7.95
N GLY A 35 1.95 -3.69 -7.89
CA GLY A 35 0.62 -4.21 -8.26
C GLY A 35 -0.39 -4.28 -7.12
N LEU A 36 0.03 -4.09 -5.86
CA LEU A 36 -0.84 -4.21 -4.69
C LEU A 36 -0.56 -3.14 -3.63
N ASN A 37 0.69 -3.00 -3.15
CA ASN A 37 0.96 -2.15 -1.99
C ASN A 37 0.91 -0.65 -2.29
N GLU A 38 1.36 -0.26 -3.49
CA GLU A 38 1.38 1.13 -3.98
C GLU A 38 0.03 1.59 -4.55
N LEU A 39 -0.94 0.68 -4.70
CA LEU A 39 -2.26 1.03 -5.21
C LEU A 39 -3.01 1.94 -4.23
N SER A 40 -3.70 2.94 -4.79
CA SER A 40 -4.60 3.79 -4.01
C SER A 40 -5.78 2.98 -3.45
N PRO A 41 -6.37 3.37 -2.31
CA PRO A 41 -7.56 2.72 -1.79
C PRO A 41 -8.71 2.63 -2.82
N GLY A 42 -8.91 3.68 -3.63
CA GLY A 42 -9.94 3.65 -4.69
C GLY A 42 -9.69 2.56 -5.73
N THR A 43 -8.44 2.37 -6.12
CA THR A 43 -8.02 1.33 -7.07
C THR A 43 -8.09 -0.07 -6.47
N LEU A 44 -7.69 -0.23 -5.20
CA LEU A 44 -7.81 -1.50 -4.48
C LEU A 44 -9.26 -1.95 -4.41
N ARG A 45 -10.19 -1.05 -4.08
CA ARG A 45 -11.63 -1.37 -3.99
C ARG A 45 -12.23 -1.74 -5.35
N SER A 46 -11.80 -1.10 -6.44
CA SER A 46 -12.36 -1.39 -7.76
C SER A 46 -11.81 -2.66 -8.39
N LEU A 47 -10.59 -3.07 -8.02
CA LEU A 47 -9.89 -4.20 -8.63
C LEU A 47 -9.76 -5.43 -7.72
N GLN A 48 -10.18 -5.38 -6.45
CA GLN A 48 -9.93 -6.43 -5.45
C GLN A 48 -10.11 -7.87 -5.96
N ASP A 49 -11.18 -8.14 -6.70
CA ASP A 49 -11.50 -9.49 -7.18
C ASP A 49 -10.60 -9.95 -8.34
N ARG A 50 -9.98 -9.00 -9.05
CA ARG A 50 -9.12 -9.23 -10.21
C ARG A 50 -7.63 -9.09 -9.87
N LEU A 51 -7.29 -8.53 -8.70
CA LEU A 51 -5.90 -8.28 -8.31
C LEU A 51 -5.05 -9.56 -8.27
N PRO A 52 -5.52 -10.73 -7.79
CA PRO A 52 -4.71 -11.94 -7.84
C PRO A 52 -4.29 -12.32 -9.27
N ASP A 53 -5.21 -12.20 -10.24
CA ASP A 53 -4.95 -12.49 -11.65
C ASP A 53 -4.05 -11.42 -12.29
N ILE A 54 -4.27 -10.14 -11.95
CA ILE A 54 -3.44 -9.03 -12.42
C ILE A 54 -2.00 -9.18 -11.90
N LEU A 55 -1.84 -9.56 -10.63
CA LEU A 55 -0.52 -9.83 -10.03
C LEU A 55 0.15 -11.02 -10.69
N LEU A 56 -0.60 -12.06 -11.04
CA LEU A 56 -0.04 -13.21 -11.75
C LEU A 56 0.44 -12.81 -13.16
N ASP A 57 -0.39 -12.05 -13.88
CA ASP A 57 -0.11 -11.62 -15.24
C ASP A 57 0.89 -10.45 -15.31
N ALA A 58 1.26 -9.84 -14.17
CA ALA A 58 2.17 -8.70 -14.13
C ALA A 58 3.62 -9.13 -14.47
N GLY A 59 3.98 -9.05 -15.75
CA GLY A 59 5.31 -9.41 -16.24
C GLY A 59 5.35 -10.71 -17.03
N LYS A 60 4.19 -11.30 -17.35
CA LYS A 60 4.10 -12.33 -18.38
C LYS A 60 4.32 -11.72 -19.77
N ASP A 61 4.78 -12.54 -20.71
CA ASP A 61 4.75 -12.21 -22.12
C ASP A 61 3.29 -12.14 -22.62
N GLU A 62 2.94 -11.13 -23.42
CA GLU A 62 1.59 -10.95 -23.97
C GLU A 62 1.12 -12.13 -24.83
N THR A 63 2.05 -12.91 -25.37
CA THR A 63 1.78 -14.12 -26.15
C THR A 63 1.45 -15.34 -25.30
N VAL A 64 1.65 -15.27 -23.99
CA VAL A 64 1.45 -16.37 -23.05
C VAL A 64 0.07 -16.29 -22.39
N SER A 65 -0.67 -17.39 -22.44
CA SER A 65 -1.96 -17.50 -21.73
C SER A 65 -1.77 -17.41 -20.22
N SER A 66 -2.75 -16.84 -19.50
CA SER A 66 -2.70 -16.72 -18.03
C SER A 66 -2.57 -18.09 -17.34
N GLU A 67 -3.21 -19.13 -17.90
CA GLU A 67 -3.10 -20.51 -17.38
C GLU A 67 -1.68 -21.05 -17.52
N HIS A 68 -1.03 -20.84 -18.67
CA HIS A 68 0.36 -21.27 -18.85
C HIS A 68 1.30 -20.51 -17.91
N ASN A 69 1.12 -19.18 -17.79
CA ASN A 69 1.92 -18.36 -16.87
C ASN A 69 1.75 -18.82 -15.40
N LEU A 70 0.54 -19.20 -14.99
CA LEU A 70 0.30 -19.75 -13.66
C LEU A 70 1.08 -21.05 -13.41
N ILE A 71 1.08 -21.94 -14.41
CA ILE A 71 1.78 -23.22 -14.33
C ILE A 71 3.29 -22.98 -14.25
N GLU A 72 3.83 -22.07 -15.05
CA GLU A 72 5.26 -21.70 -15.04
C GLU A 72 5.68 -21.05 -13.71
N GLU A 73 4.86 -20.16 -13.14
CA GLU A 73 5.13 -19.56 -11.83
C GLU A 73 5.06 -20.61 -10.70
N ALA A 74 4.10 -21.53 -10.76
CA ALA A 74 4.01 -22.65 -9.80
C ALA A 74 5.19 -23.62 -9.92
N TRP A 75 5.65 -23.88 -11.14
CA TRP A 75 6.85 -24.67 -11.39
C TRP A 75 8.11 -23.95 -10.88
N SER A 76 8.23 -22.66 -11.16
CA SER A 76 9.32 -21.80 -10.68
C SER A 76 9.37 -21.77 -9.16
N ALA A 77 8.23 -21.79 -8.48
CA ALA A 77 8.18 -21.81 -7.02
C ALA A 77 8.80 -23.08 -6.42
N LEU A 78 8.56 -24.24 -7.05
CA LEU A 78 9.17 -25.50 -6.67
C LEU A 78 10.67 -25.51 -7.00
N GLU A 79 11.06 -25.07 -8.19
CA GLU A 79 12.47 -25.01 -8.60
C GLU A 79 13.29 -24.07 -7.69
N TYR A 80 12.75 -22.89 -7.38
CA TYR A 80 13.38 -21.91 -6.49
C TYR A 80 13.57 -22.41 -5.05
N SER A 81 12.84 -23.45 -4.67
CA SER A 81 12.89 -24.05 -3.33
C SER A 81 13.55 -25.43 -3.31
N ASP A 82 14.40 -25.71 -4.31
CA ASP A 82 15.13 -26.97 -4.47
C ASP A 82 14.24 -28.22 -4.68
N TYR A 83 12.99 -28.03 -5.10
CA TYR A 83 12.03 -29.09 -5.42
C TYR A 83 11.85 -29.31 -6.94
N SER A 84 12.89 -29.05 -7.75
CA SER A 84 12.83 -29.14 -9.22
C SER A 84 12.36 -30.49 -9.78
N GLY A 85 12.57 -31.60 -9.06
CA GLY A 85 12.09 -32.93 -9.42
C GLY A 85 10.56 -33.14 -9.27
N TRP A 86 9.88 -32.24 -8.56
CA TRP A 86 8.50 -32.40 -8.10
C TRP A 86 7.47 -31.61 -8.92
N GLY A 87 7.92 -30.82 -9.88
CA GLY A 87 7.08 -29.95 -10.71
C GLY A 87 6.27 -30.68 -11.79
N LYS A 88 5.63 -31.80 -11.47
CA LYS A 88 4.82 -32.60 -12.41
C LYS A 88 3.54 -33.12 -11.75
N GLY A 89 2.53 -33.42 -12.59
CA GLY A 89 1.33 -34.14 -12.20
C GLY A 89 0.54 -33.49 -11.05
N GLU A 90 0.20 -34.29 -10.05
CA GLU A 90 -0.62 -33.89 -8.91
C GLU A 90 0.05 -32.80 -8.06
N THR A 91 1.37 -32.90 -7.83
CA THR A 91 2.12 -31.92 -7.04
C THR A 91 2.08 -30.54 -7.69
N LEU A 92 2.31 -30.45 -9.00
CA LEU A 92 2.20 -29.18 -9.73
C LEU A 92 0.79 -28.59 -9.65
N THR A 93 -0.24 -29.42 -9.80
CA THR A 93 -1.65 -28.99 -9.68
C THR A 93 -1.97 -28.46 -8.28
N ARG A 94 -1.45 -29.12 -7.23
CA ARG A 94 -1.56 -28.65 -5.84
C ARG A 94 -0.82 -27.33 -5.65
N THR A 95 0.39 -27.19 -6.20
CA THR A 95 1.16 -25.94 -6.13
C THR A 95 0.45 -24.79 -6.83
N VAL A 96 -0.13 -25.01 -8.01
CA VAL A 96 -0.96 -24.02 -8.71
C VAL A 96 -2.11 -23.52 -7.81
N THR A 97 -2.82 -24.46 -7.18
CA THR A 97 -3.94 -24.14 -6.28
C THR A 97 -3.47 -23.34 -5.06
N VAL A 98 -2.34 -23.73 -4.47
CA VAL A 98 -1.75 -23.01 -3.32
C VAL A 98 -1.30 -21.62 -3.73
N MET A 99 -0.68 -21.45 -4.90
CA MET A 99 -0.24 -20.15 -5.41
C MET A 99 -1.41 -19.18 -5.58
N GLN A 100 -2.49 -19.59 -6.25
CA GLN A 100 -3.68 -18.75 -6.40
C GLN A 100 -4.28 -18.36 -5.05
N ARG A 101 -4.38 -19.32 -4.12
CA ARG A 101 -4.89 -19.07 -2.76
C ARG A 101 -4.00 -18.08 -2.01
N THR A 102 -2.69 -18.26 -2.04
CA THR A 102 -1.75 -17.38 -1.34
C THR A 102 -1.76 -15.97 -1.92
N LEU A 103 -1.85 -15.80 -3.25
CA LEU A 103 -2.02 -14.48 -3.86
C LEU A 103 -3.32 -13.81 -3.44
N LYS A 104 -4.43 -14.56 -3.39
CA LYS A 104 -5.70 -14.07 -2.86
C LYS A 104 -5.57 -13.63 -1.39
N GLU A 105 -4.91 -14.42 -0.55
CA GLU A 105 -4.66 -14.08 0.85
C GLU A 105 -3.85 -12.78 1.00
N TYR A 106 -2.84 -12.54 0.15
CA TYR A 106 -2.10 -11.28 0.14
C TYR A 106 -3.01 -10.08 -0.20
N VAL A 107 -3.84 -10.22 -1.22
CA VAL A 107 -4.80 -9.18 -1.62
C VAL A 107 -5.81 -8.93 -0.50
N ASP A 108 -6.43 -9.97 0.02
CA ASP A 108 -7.44 -9.89 1.08
C ASP A 108 -6.84 -9.24 2.34
N LYS A 109 -5.61 -9.63 2.72
CA LYS A 109 -4.88 -9.00 3.84
C LYS A 109 -4.65 -7.51 3.59
N ARG A 110 -4.21 -7.12 2.38
CA ARG A 110 -3.98 -5.71 2.06
C ARG A 110 -5.28 -4.91 2.07
N VAL A 111 -6.36 -5.47 1.51
CA VAL A 111 -7.69 -4.86 1.54
C VAL A 111 -8.14 -4.66 2.99
N GLN A 112 -7.98 -5.67 3.85
CA GLN A 112 -8.29 -5.56 5.26
C GLN A 112 -7.44 -4.49 5.96
N GLU A 113 -6.13 -4.44 5.73
CA GLU A 113 -5.26 -3.41 6.31
C GLU A 113 -5.66 -1.98 5.91
N VAL A 114 -6.16 -1.80 4.68
CA VAL A 114 -6.54 -0.48 4.15
C VAL A 114 -7.94 -0.05 4.57
N PHE A 115 -8.90 -0.98 4.69
CA PHE A 115 -10.30 -0.67 4.93
C PHE A 115 -10.82 -1.04 6.32
N GLU A 116 -10.14 -1.92 7.04
CA GLU A 116 -10.51 -2.42 8.36
C GLU A 116 -9.30 -2.50 9.31
N PRO A 117 -8.62 -1.37 9.58
CA PRO A 117 -7.41 -1.37 10.41
C PRO A 117 -7.69 -1.80 11.87
N ASP A 118 -8.92 -1.64 12.37
CA ASP A 118 -9.28 -1.92 13.76
C ASP A 118 -9.61 -3.40 14.03
N THR A 119 -9.81 -4.23 13.01
CA THR A 119 -10.25 -5.64 13.17
C THR A 119 -9.08 -6.62 13.38
N GLN A 120 -7.84 -6.23 13.05
CA GLN A 120 -6.66 -7.11 13.16
C GLN A 120 -6.12 -7.28 14.60
N VAL A 121 -6.68 -6.58 15.60
CA VAL A 121 -6.19 -6.63 17.00
C VAL A 121 -6.88 -7.72 17.84
N ALA A 122 -7.94 -8.39 17.35
CA ALA A 122 -8.77 -9.24 18.21
C ALA A 122 -8.24 -10.66 18.49
N VAL A 123 -7.14 -11.12 17.88
CA VAL A 123 -6.59 -12.47 18.15
C VAL A 123 -5.08 -12.44 18.38
N SER A 124 -4.68 -11.92 19.53
CA SER A 124 -3.51 -12.43 20.26
C SER A 124 -3.73 -12.21 21.74
N ILE A 125 -4.19 -13.29 22.40
CA ILE A 125 -4.18 -13.42 23.84
C ILE A 125 -2.71 -13.59 24.24
N HIS A 126 -2.01 -12.47 24.42
CA HIS A 126 -0.86 -12.43 25.30
C HIS A 126 -0.87 -11.07 26.00
N ASP A 127 -1.15 -11.12 27.30
CA ASP A 127 -1.01 -10.02 28.25
C ASP A 127 0.27 -9.25 27.99
N THR A 128 0.12 -8.10 27.33
CA THR A 128 1.14 -7.07 27.24
C THR A 128 0.41 -5.73 27.37
N PRO A 129 0.85 -4.80 28.24
CA PRO A 129 0.14 -3.55 28.47
C PRO A 129 -0.05 -2.79 27.17
N PRO A 130 -1.12 -1.99 27.01
CA PRO A 130 -1.43 -1.30 25.77
C PRO A 130 -0.32 -0.31 25.46
N HIS A 131 0.59 -0.68 24.58
CA HIS A 131 1.38 0.29 23.86
C HIS A 131 0.51 0.82 22.73
N SER A 132 -0.39 1.74 23.11
CA SER A 132 -0.81 2.80 22.21
C SER A 132 0.47 3.35 21.58
N ALA A 133 0.69 3.07 20.30
CA ALA A 133 1.68 3.82 19.54
C ALA A 133 1.43 5.30 19.86
N PRO A 134 2.45 6.07 20.24
CA PRO A 134 2.24 7.48 20.50
C PRO A 134 1.70 8.05 19.19
N ALA A 135 0.43 8.45 19.18
CA ALA A 135 -0.10 9.33 18.16
C ALA A 135 0.95 10.42 18.05
N ASN A 136 1.64 10.50 16.91
CA ASN A 136 2.79 11.38 16.77
C ASN A 136 2.25 12.80 17.01
N MET A 137 2.41 13.31 18.24
CA MET A 137 1.79 14.55 18.74
C MET A 137 2.43 15.78 18.07
N SER A 138 3.49 15.56 17.31
CA SER A 138 4.17 16.57 16.54
C SER A 138 3.24 17.10 15.44
N LYS A 139 3.09 18.43 15.45
CA LYS A 139 2.27 19.17 14.51
C LYS A 139 2.89 19.14 13.11
N ILE A 140 2.08 19.29 12.06
CA ILE A 140 2.58 19.35 10.68
C ILE A 140 3.70 20.38 10.54
N SER A 141 3.54 21.55 11.17
CA SER A 141 4.54 22.64 11.08
C SER A 141 5.95 22.24 11.49
N THR A 142 6.12 21.27 12.40
CA THR A 142 7.47 20.86 12.86
C THR A 142 8.24 20.08 11.80
N PHE A 143 7.57 19.56 10.77
CA PHE A 143 8.19 18.73 9.74
C PHE A 143 8.40 19.45 8.41
N ILE A 144 7.73 20.60 8.18
CA ILE A 144 7.69 21.27 6.88
C ILE A 144 9.09 21.62 6.37
N GLN A 145 9.94 22.22 7.19
CA GLN A 145 11.29 22.63 6.75
C GLN A 145 12.16 21.44 6.37
N LYS A 146 12.09 20.36 7.15
CA LYS A 146 12.84 19.13 6.86
C LYS A 146 12.34 18.50 5.56
N TRP A 147 11.03 18.35 5.43
CA TRP A 147 10.40 17.82 4.23
C TRP A 147 10.72 18.66 2.97
N GLN A 148 10.70 19.99 3.09
CA GLN A 148 11.04 20.90 1.98
C GLN A 148 12.49 20.73 1.53
N ASN A 149 13.42 20.53 2.46
CA ASN A 149 14.80 20.21 2.15
C ASN A 149 14.95 18.82 1.50
N ASP A 150 14.22 17.82 2.02
CA ASP A 150 14.26 16.45 1.51
C ASP A 150 13.76 16.38 0.04
N ILE A 151 12.68 17.09 -0.30
CA ILE A 151 12.16 17.12 -1.69
C ILE A 151 13.01 17.97 -2.63
N LYS A 152 13.72 18.98 -2.12
CA LYS A 152 14.67 19.80 -2.91
C LYS A 152 15.93 19.02 -3.28
N VAL A 153 16.47 18.24 -2.34
CA VAL A 153 17.70 17.46 -2.55
C VAL A 153 17.42 16.15 -3.28
N GLY A 154 16.21 15.59 -3.11
CA GLY A 154 15.85 14.28 -3.63
C GLY A 154 15.92 13.24 -2.51
N PHE A 155 14.76 12.76 -2.09
CA PHE A 155 14.63 11.80 -0.99
C PHE A 155 14.61 10.36 -1.53
N ARG A 156 15.25 9.42 -0.81
CA ARG A 156 15.29 7.98 -1.14
C ARG A 156 15.68 7.64 -2.59
N GLY A 157 16.67 8.36 -3.14
CA GLY A 157 17.15 8.12 -4.51
C GLY A 157 16.27 8.72 -5.61
N GLY A 158 15.19 9.42 -5.26
CA GLY A 158 14.43 10.25 -6.20
C GLY A 158 15.20 11.51 -6.60
N LYS A 159 14.93 12.01 -7.81
CA LYS A 159 15.49 13.29 -8.27
C LYS A 159 14.90 14.45 -7.45
N GLY A 160 15.75 15.38 -7.03
CA GLY A 160 15.31 16.62 -6.39
C GLY A 160 14.40 17.45 -7.29
N LEU A 161 13.45 18.15 -6.67
CA LEU A 161 12.51 19.02 -7.37
C LEU A 161 13.09 20.41 -7.60
N GLU A 162 12.63 21.05 -8.68
CA GLU A 162 12.94 22.46 -8.93
C GLU A 162 12.44 23.35 -7.78
N PRO A 163 13.13 24.46 -7.48
CA PRO A 163 12.75 25.37 -6.40
C PRO A 163 11.30 25.86 -6.50
N GLU A 164 10.84 26.20 -7.71
CA GLU A 164 9.48 26.68 -7.94
C GLU A 164 8.41 25.64 -7.55
N THR A 165 8.62 24.38 -7.93
CA THR A 165 7.73 23.26 -7.57
C THR A 165 7.74 23.00 -6.06
N THR A 166 8.92 23.08 -5.45
CA THR A 166 9.11 22.92 -4.01
C THR A 166 8.38 24.03 -3.22
N ASP A 167 8.43 25.26 -3.71
CA ASP A 167 7.76 26.42 -3.10
C ASP A 167 6.23 26.34 -3.24
N GLN A 168 5.72 25.85 -4.37
CA GLN A 168 4.27 25.59 -4.55
C GLN A 168 3.76 24.55 -3.55
N TYR A 169 4.52 23.47 -3.33
CA TYR A 169 4.18 22.46 -2.34
C TYR A 169 4.21 23.03 -0.91
N HIS A 170 5.21 23.85 -0.59
CA HIS A 170 5.25 24.56 0.70
C HIS A 170 4.01 25.44 0.91
N GLN A 171 3.65 26.27 -0.08
CA GLN A 171 2.46 27.12 -0.02
C GLN A 171 1.16 26.33 0.15
N THR A 172 1.08 25.14 -0.46
CA THR A 172 -0.08 24.27 -0.32
C THR A 172 -0.22 23.74 1.12
N VAL A 173 0.89 23.38 1.75
CA VAL A 173 0.89 22.94 3.16
C VAL A 173 0.58 24.11 4.11
N GLU A 174 1.10 25.31 3.84
CA GLU A 174 0.72 26.51 4.60
C GLU A 174 -0.77 26.83 4.48
N LEU A 175 -1.34 26.67 3.28
CA LEU A 175 -2.78 26.84 3.04
C LEU A 175 -3.60 25.81 3.81
N PHE A 176 -3.16 24.55 3.82
CA PHE A 176 -3.77 23.49 4.64
C PHE A 176 -3.76 23.86 6.12
N ILE A 177 -2.63 24.29 6.66
CA ILE A 177 -2.51 24.75 8.06
C ILE A 177 -3.42 25.96 8.32
N GLY A 178 -3.52 26.89 7.37
CA GLY A 178 -4.40 28.05 7.47
C GLY A 178 -5.89 27.71 7.55
N LEU A 179 -6.33 26.70 6.78
CA LEU A 179 -7.76 26.31 6.68
C LEU A 179 -8.20 25.26 7.71
N MET A 180 -7.31 24.33 8.06
CA MET A 180 -7.60 23.18 8.92
C MET A 180 -6.96 23.29 10.30
N GLY A 181 -6.04 24.23 10.49
CA GLY A 181 -5.25 24.38 11.70
C GLY A 181 -3.98 23.53 11.68
N ASN A 182 -3.05 23.87 12.57
CA ASN A 182 -1.78 23.16 12.71
C ASN A 182 -1.96 21.87 13.53
N LEU A 183 -2.58 20.88 12.92
CA LEU A 183 -2.95 19.62 13.55
C LEU A 183 -1.76 18.66 13.68
N PRO A 184 -1.77 17.74 14.65
CA PRO A 184 -0.84 16.62 14.69
C PRO A 184 -0.99 15.73 13.45
N VAL A 185 0.11 15.16 12.96
CA VAL A 185 0.09 14.31 11.76
C VAL A 185 -0.90 13.13 11.91
N GLY A 186 -0.97 12.53 13.11
CA GLY A 186 -1.90 11.44 13.40
C GLY A 186 -3.38 11.83 13.52
N LYS A 187 -3.72 13.11 13.35
CA LYS A 187 -5.10 13.62 13.35
C LYS A 187 -5.59 14.04 11.95
N ILE A 188 -4.76 13.86 10.92
CA ILE A 188 -5.14 14.10 9.53
C ILE A 188 -5.92 12.87 9.05
N SER A 189 -7.25 12.95 9.02
CA SER A 189 -8.13 11.90 8.51
C SER A 189 -8.62 12.20 7.09
N TYR A 190 -9.29 11.21 6.47
CA TYR A 190 -9.97 11.40 5.18
C TYR A 190 -11.04 12.50 5.24
N ASP A 191 -11.84 12.53 6.30
CA ASP A 191 -12.88 13.55 6.50
C ASP A 191 -12.27 14.95 6.57
N LEU A 192 -11.12 15.09 7.22
CA LEU A 192 -10.39 16.35 7.27
C LEU A 192 -9.87 16.79 5.89
N ALA A 193 -9.48 15.83 5.05
CA ALA A 193 -9.08 16.12 3.67
C ALA A 193 -10.27 16.49 2.79
N ALA A 194 -11.44 15.88 3.02
CA ALA A 194 -12.69 16.27 2.37
C ALA A 194 -13.11 17.70 2.77
N ASP A 195 -13.08 18.02 4.07
CA ASP A 195 -13.35 19.36 4.60
C ASP A 195 -12.38 20.41 4.03
N PHE A 196 -11.08 20.06 3.91
CA PHE A 196 -10.09 20.92 3.29
C PHE A 196 -10.45 21.21 1.83
N ARG A 197 -10.86 20.19 1.06
CA ARG A 197 -11.28 20.36 -0.33
C ARG A 197 -12.50 21.26 -0.44
N GLU A 198 -13.50 21.09 0.43
CA GLU A 198 -14.69 21.95 0.45
C GLU A 198 -14.34 23.40 0.77
N LYS A 199 -13.51 23.64 1.79
CA LYS A 199 -13.03 24.98 2.15
C LYS A 199 -12.19 25.60 1.05
N LEU A 200 -11.35 24.81 0.38
CA LEU A 200 -10.53 25.26 -0.75
C LEU A 200 -11.40 25.73 -1.92
N LEU A 201 -12.49 25.01 -2.22
CA LEU A 201 -13.45 25.41 -3.25
C LEU A 201 -14.26 26.66 -2.87
N GLY A 202 -14.42 26.92 -1.56
CA GLY A 202 -15.05 28.12 -1.03
C GLY A 202 -14.15 29.36 -1.00
N LEU A 203 -12.83 29.22 -1.25
CA LEU A 203 -11.93 30.37 -1.30
C LEU A 203 -12.13 31.16 -2.59
N PRO A 204 -12.04 32.51 -2.54
CA PRO A 204 -12.07 33.32 -3.75
C PRO A 204 -10.93 32.89 -4.65
N ALA A 205 -11.24 32.57 -5.91
CA ALA A 205 -10.28 32.08 -6.88
C ALA A 205 -9.22 33.16 -7.18
N THR A 206 -8.17 33.23 -6.37
CA THR A 206 -6.93 33.94 -6.72
C THR A 206 -6.13 33.05 -7.66
N HIS A 207 -6.73 32.71 -8.80
CA HIS A 207 -6.04 32.02 -9.89
C HIS A 207 -4.99 32.97 -10.45
N GLY A 208 -3.72 32.64 -10.23
CA GLY A 208 -2.71 32.90 -11.26
C GLY A 208 -1.57 33.88 -10.98
N LYS A 209 -1.41 34.49 -9.79
CA LYS A 209 -0.20 35.29 -9.50
C LYS A 209 0.26 35.20 -8.04
N GLY A 210 1.09 34.18 -7.76
CA GLY A 210 2.25 34.24 -6.86
C GLY A 210 2.17 34.99 -5.53
N ARG A 211 1.03 34.99 -4.84
CA ARG A 211 0.94 35.66 -3.53
C ARG A 211 -0.12 35.03 -2.63
N THR A 212 0.17 33.85 -2.09
CA THR A 212 -0.45 33.36 -0.86
C THR A 212 0.13 34.13 0.34
N GLY A 213 -0.12 35.45 0.36
CA GLY A 213 0.06 36.21 1.59
C GLY A 213 -0.99 35.74 2.58
N SER A 214 -0.53 35.09 3.66
CA SER A 214 -1.24 34.81 4.92
C SER A 214 -2.73 35.16 4.89
N ILE A 215 -3.58 34.17 4.60
CA ILE A 215 -5.02 34.32 4.78
C ILE A 215 -5.25 34.50 6.28
N LYS A 216 -5.43 35.76 6.70
CA LYS A 216 -5.87 36.06 8.05
C LYS A 216 -7.22 35.38 8.25
N CYS A 217 -7.27 34.53 9.27
CA CYS A 217 -8.46 33.91 9.81
C CYS A 217 -9.62 34.92 9.80
N LEU A 218 -10.62 34.68 8.95
CA LEU A 218 -11.90 35.36 9.03
C LEU A 218 -12.57 34.89 10.31
N THR A 219 -12.29 35.59 11.40
CA THR A 219 -13.06 35.54 12.62
C THR A 219 -14.52 35.78 12.28
N SER A 220 -15.37 34.83 12.67
CA SER A 220 -16.82 34.93 12.66
C SER A 220 -17.27 36.29 13.21
N ALA A 221 -17.90 37.10 12.37
CA ALA A 221 -18.69 38.22 12.85
C ALA A 221 -19.94 37.68 13.56
N PRO A 222 -20.35 38.24 14.71
CA PRO A 222 -21.57 37.84 15.38
C PRO A 222 -22.77 38.29 14.57
N VAL A 223 -23.67 37.35 14.25
CA VAL A 223 -24.99 37.65 13.70
C VAL A 223 -25.76 38.45 14.74
N GLY A 224 -26.09 39.69 14.40
CA GLY A 224 -26.79 40.62 15.28
C GLY A 224 -28.22 40.19 15.60
N GLN A 225 -28.64 40.53 16.82
CA GLN A 225 -30.03 40.81 17.12
C GLN A 225 -30.25 42.31 16.85
N ILE A 226 -31.14 42.59 15.89
CA ILE A 226 -31.94 43.83 15.82
C ILE A 226 -33.34 43.42 16.25
#